data_AF-A0A9D4WX66-F1
#
_entry.id   AF-A0A9D4WX66-F1
#
_cell.length_a   1.000
_cell.length_b   1.000
_cell.length_c   1.000
_cell.angle_alpha   90.00
_cell.angle_beta   90.00
_cell.angle_gamma   90.00
#
_symmetry.space_group_name_H-M   'P 1'
#
loop_
_entity.id
_entity.type
_entity.pdbx_description
1 polymer ?
#
loop_
_entity_poly.entity_id
_entity_poly.type
_entity_poly.pdbx_seq_one_letter_code
_entity_poly.pdbx_strand_id
1 'polypeptide(L)'
;MISSVITRVVLDSYGISQRFQWSDMTQNWEAIATRPADQCDDYAFCGINSNCNIDDFPICECLEGFMPKFQPKWKSSNWSGGCVRNIHLNCLHGDGFLKYPNMKLPDTSSSWFDKSLSLEECKIMCLKNCSCTAYANLDIRDGGSGCLHWFDNIVDMRKHPDQGQDIYIRLASSELDHKKNKRNLKLAGTLAGVIASIIGLSVLVLVTSAYRKKLGYIKKLFHRKHKTEKEDGDLATIFDFSTITNATNNFSDRNKLGEGGFGTVYKGILVDGQEIAVKRLSKTSGQGTEEFKNEVKLMATLQHRNLVKLLGCSIQQDEKLLIYEFMPNKSLDCFIFGLNLHTIQIY
;
A
#
# COMPACT_ATOMS: atom_id res chain seq x y z
N MET A 1 -17.32 42.14 -37.05
CA MET A 1 -18.72 41.68 -37.13
C MET A 1 -19.13 41.21 -35.75
N ILE A 2 -20.11 41.85 -35.12
CA ILE A 2 -20.74 41.31 -33.90
C ILE A 2 -21.62 40.17 -34.39
N SER A 3 -21.22 38.93 -34.14
CA SER A 3 -22.07 37.76 -34.41
C SER A 3 -23.18 37.76 -33.36
N SER A 4 -24.44 37.87 -33.80
CA SER A 4 -25.60 37.77 -32.92
C SER A 4 -25.93 36.32 -32.66
N VAL A 5 -25.95 35.90 -31.39
CA VAL A 5 -26.33 34.54 -30.99
C VAL A 5 -27.80 34.53 -30.59
N ILE A 6 -28.62 33.72 -31.25
CA ILE A 6 -30.04 33.54 -30.91
C ILE A 6 -30.18 32.35 -29.96
N THR A 7 -30.82 32.55 -28.81
CA THR A 7 -31.10 31.49 -27.84
C THR A 7 -32.55 31.53 -27.38
N ARG A 8 -33.10 30.38 -26.99
CA ARG A 8 -34.44 30.27 -26.37
C ARG A 8 -34.44 29.24 -25.25
N VAL A 9 -35.34 29.40 -24.29
CA VAL A 9 -35.64 28.38 -23.27
C VAL A 9 -37.04 27.87 -23.51
N VAL A 10 -37.22 26.55 -23.55
CA VAL A 10 -38.49 25.88 -23.82
C VAL A 10 -38.74 24.86 -22.71
N LEU A 11 -39.93 24.90 -22.13
CA LEU A 11 -40.46 23.82 -21.29
C LEU A 11 -41.33 22.93 -22.19
N ASP A 12 -40.96 21.67 -22.35
CA ASP A 12 -41.71 20.74 -23.20
C ASP A 12 -42.93 20.14 -22.47
N SER A 13 -43.72 19.34 -23.20
CA SER A 13 -44.92 18.69 -22.66
C SER A 13 -44.63 17.62 -21.60
N TYR A 14 -43.38 17.19 -21.46
CA TYR A 14 -42.94 16.23 -20.44
C TYR A 14 -42.42 16.93 -19.17
N GLY A 15 -42.38 18.27 -19.16
CA GLY A 15 -41.88 19.06 -18.03
C GLY A 15 -40.37 19.23 -18.03
N ILE A 16 -39.69 18.95 -19.16
CA ILE A 16 -38.25 19.12 -19.31
C ILE A 16 -37.97 20.53 -19.83
N SER A 17 -37.12 21.27 -19.10
CA SER A 17 -36.69 22.62 -19.49
C SER A 17 -35.38 22.54 -20.25
N GLN A 18 -35.38 23.05 -21.48
CA GLN A 18 -34.22 23.01 -22.37
C GLN A 18 -33.85 24.41 -22.84
N ARG A 19 -32.55 24.72 -22.79
CA ARG A 19 -31.99 25.90 -23.44
C ARG A 19 -31.45 25.50 -24.79
N PHE A 20 -31.92 26.17 -25.84
CA PHE A 20 -31.47 25.97 -27.21
C PHE A 20 -30.69 27.18 -27.71
N GLN A 21 -29.72 26.92 -28.57
CA GLN A 21 -29.00 27.91 -29.37
C GLN A 21 -29.26 27.62 -30.84
N TRP A 22 -29.53 28.66 -31.63
CA TRP A 22 -29.64 28.52 -33.08
C TRP A 22 -28.24 28.36 -33.68
N SER A 23 -28.06 27.35 -34.52
CA SER A 23 -26.82 27.07 -35.22
C SER A 23 -26.98 27.41 -36.70
N ASP A 24 -26.29 28.47 -37.15
CA ASP A 24 -26.30 28.86 -38.57
C ASP A 24 -25.64 27.81 -39.46
N MET A 25 -24.78 26.94 -38.91
CA MET A 25 -24.15 25.84 -39.64
C MET A 25 -25.14 24.71 -39.95
N THR A 26 -25.94 24.31 -38.96
CA THR A 26 -26.88 23.19 -39.11
C THR A 26 -28.30 23.64 -39.46
N GLN A 27 -28.55 24.96 -39.46
CA GLN A 27 -29.88 25.58 -39.64
C GLN A 27 -30.92 24.98 -38.70
N ASN A 28 -30.52 24.69 -37.46
CA ASN A 28 -31.36 24.04 -36.47
C ASN A 28 -31.11 24.56 -35.04
N TRP A 29 -32.05 24.27 -34.16
CA TRP A 29 -31.93 24.51 -32.72
C TRP A 29 -31.16 23.38 -32.05
N GLU A 30 -29.99 23.71 -31.50
CA GLU A 30 -29.16 22.77 -30.76
C GLU A 30 -29.36 22.97 -29.25
N ALA A 31 -29.69 21.91 -28.53
CA ALA A 31 -29.85 21.96 -27.09
C ALA A 31 -28.48 22.09 -26.42
N ILE A 32 -28.28 23.18 -25.67
CA ILE A 32 -27.03 23.45 -24.94
C ILE A 32 -27.15 23.16 -23.43
N ALA A 33 -28.37 23.06 -22.90
CA ALA A 33 -28.62 22.61 -21.53
C ALA A 33 -30.03 22.01 -21.42
N THR A 34 -30.18 21.01 -20.55
CA THR A 34 -31.44 20.34 -20.24
C THR A 34 -31.58 20.19 -18.72
N ARG A 35 -32.78 20.41 -18.19
CA ARG A 35 -33.14 20.26 -16.77
C ARG A 35 -34.46 19.50 -16.62
N PRO A 36 -34.57 18.55 -15.65
CA PRO A 36 -33.54 18.05 -14.73
C PRO A 36 -32.32 17.46 -15.45
N ALA A 37 -31.11 17.69 -14.93
CA ALA A 37 -29.88 17.14 -15.53
C ALA A 37 -29.62 15.69 -15.08
N ASP A 38 -30.06 15.35 -13.87
CA ASP A 38 -29.93 14.04 -13.24
C ASP A 38 -31.03 13.86 -12.18
N GLN A 39 -31.07 12.70 -11.53
CA GLN A 39 -32.07 12.38 -10.51
C GLN A 39 -32.00 13.28 -9.26
N CYS A 40 -30.85 13.90 -8.97
CA CYS A 40 -30.73 14.85 -7.86
C CYS A 40 -31.36 16.23 -8.16
N ASP A 41 -31.71 16.50 -9.43
CA ASP A 41 -32.52 17.67 -9.80
C ASP A 41 -34.03 17.42 -9.62
N ASP A 42 -34.46 16.16 -9.43
CA ASP A 42 -35.85 15.83 -9.11
C ASP A 42 -36.17 16.33 -7.68
N TYR A 43 -37.26 17.09 -7.57
CA TYR A 43 -37.65 17.72 -6.30
C TYR A 43 -37.83 16.67 -5.20
N ALA A 44 -37.12 16.87 -4.09
CA ALA A 44 -37.17 15.99 -2.92
C ALA A 44 -36.90 14.50 -3.22
N PHE A 45 -36.05 14.21 -4.22
CA PHE A 45 -35.58 12.85 -4.53
C PHE A 45 -35.02 12.14 -3.29
N CYS A 46 -34.17 12.85 -2.54
CA CYS A 46 -33.79 12.46 -1.20
C CYS A 46 -34.77 13.07 -0.18
N GLY A 47 -35.24 12.24 0.75
CA GLY A 47 -36.23 12.67 1.74
C GLY A 47 -35.72 13.76 2.70
N ILE A 48 -36.58 14.19 3.62
CA ILE A 48 -36.26 15.29 4.55
C ILE A 48 -34.94 15.05 5.31
N ASN A 49 -34.22 16.13 5.60
CA ASN A 49 -32.94 16.14 6.32
C ASN A 49 -31.88 15.19 5.74
N SER A 50 -31.87 15.04 4.43
CA SER A 50 -30.84 14.32 3.68
C SER A 50 -30.37 15.16 2.49
N ASN A 51 -29.22 14.79 1.92
CA ASN A 51 -28.68 15.43 0.74
C ASN A 51 -28.51 14.42 -0.40
N CYS A 52 -28.56 14.92 -1.63
CA CYS A 52 -28.31 14.15 -2.85
C CYS A 52 -26.92 14.44 -3.41
N ASN A 53 -26.16 13.40 -3.73
CA ASN A 53 -24.93 13.50 -4.51
C ASN A 53 -24.88 12.40 -5.58
N ILE A 54 -24.91 12.81 -6.84
CA ILE A 54 -24.90 11.88 -8.00
C ILE A 54 -23.58 11.10 -8.12
N ASP A 55 -22.49 11.64 -7.58
CA ASP A 55 -21.16 11.03 -7.63
C ASP A 55 -20.90 10.01 -6.51
N ASP A 56 -21.80 9.91 -5.51
CA ASP A 56 -21.65 9.02 -4.36
C ASP A 56 -22.61 7.82 -4.43
N PHE A 57 -22.26 6.75 -3.72
CA PHE A 57 -23.14 5.61 -3.45
C PHE A 57 -23.18 5.31 -1.93
N PRO A 58 -24.35 5.36 -1.27
CA PRO A 58 -25.68 5.66 -1.83
C PRO A 58 -25.82 7.13 -2.26
N ILE A 59 -26.67 7.38 -3.27
CA ILE A 59 -26.93 8.73 -3.83
C ILE A 59 -27.48 9.70 -2.76
N CYS A 60 -28.32 9.18 -1.86
CA CYS A 60 -28.87 9.94 -0.74
C CYS A 60 -28.16 9.60 0.56
N GLU A 61 -27.72 10.63 1.29
CA GLU A 61 -27.11 10.50 2.61
C GLU A 61 -27.83 11.39 3.63
N CYS A 62 -28.09 10.86 4.83
CA CYS A 62 -28.57 11.68 5.93
C CYS A 62 -27.54 12.76 6.28
N LEU A 63 -28.03 13.93 6.68
CA LEU A 63 -27.15 14.96 7.21
C LEU A 63 -26.48 14.47 8.50
N GLU A 64 -25.27 14.96 8.76
CA GLU A 64 -24.54 14.69 10.00
C GLU A 64 -25.43 15.05 11.21
N GLY A 65 -25.46 14.17 12.21
CA GLY A 65 -26.35 14.30 13.37
C GLY A 65 -27.79 13.83 13.12
N PHE A 66 -28.05 13.23 11.95
CA PHE A 66 -29.33 12.59 11.61
C PHE A 66 -29.14 11.12 11.25
N MET A 67 -30.21 10.34 11.38
CA MET A 67 -30.28 8.94 11.00
C MET A 67 -31.53 8.64 10.17
N PRO A 68 -31.50 7.60 9.31
CA PRO A 68 -32.66 7.21 8.54
C PRO A 68 -33.86 6.91 9.44
N LYS A 69 -35.02 7.51 9.14
CA LYS A 69 -36.26 7.25 9.88
C LYS A 69 -36.67 5.77 9.83
N PHE A 70 -36.41 5.13 8.69
CA PHE A 70 -36.72 3.72 8.45
C PHE A 70 -35.51 2.99 7.83
N GLN A 71 -34.66 2.41 8.69
CA GLN A 71 -33.44 1.71 8.30
C GLN A 71 -33.62 0.65 7.20
N PRO A 72 -34.63 -0.25 7.24
CA PRO A 72 -34.79 -1.26 6.19
C PRO A 72 -35.06 -0.66 4.80
N LYS A 73 -35.89 0.40 4.74
CA LYS A 73 -36.17 1.12 3.48
C LYS A 73 -34.93 1.83 2.95
N TRP A 74 -34.16 2.45 3.86
CA TRP A 74 -32.93 3.13 3.48
C TRP A 74 -31.90 2.16 2.86
N LYS A 75 -31.75 0.97 3.46
CA LYS A 75 -30.86 -0.09 2.95
C LYS A 75 -31.31 -0.67 1.60
N SER A 76 -32.59 -0.56 1.28
CA SER A 76 -33.15 -0.97 -0.02
C SER A 76 -33.24 0.19 -1.02
N SER A 77 -32.45 1.25 -0.84
CA SER A 77 -32.44 2.45 -1.70
C SER A 77 -33.78 3.19 -1.79
N ASN A 78 -34.63 3.07 -0.76
CA ASN A 78 -35.83 3.87 -0.62
C ASN A 78 -35.63 4.93 0.45
N TRP A 79 -35.30 6.14 0.01
CA TRP A 79 -34.94 7.29 0.86
C TRP A 79 -36.12 8.23 1.16
N SER A 80 -37.32 7.93 0.65
CA SER A 80 -38.53 8.76 0.81
C SER A 80 -38.91 9.05 2.26
N GLY A 81 -38.53 8.17 3.19
CA GLY A 81 -38.78 8.35 4.62
C GLY A 81 -37.92 9.43 5.28
N GLY A 82 -36.87 9.91 4.60
CA GLY A 82 -35.94 10.90 5.10
C GLY A 82 -35.21 10.50 6.38
N CYS A 83 -34.69 11.50 7.06
CA CYS A 83 -33.86 11.36 8.24
C CYS A 83 -34.41 12.18 9.41
N VAL A 84 -34.17 11.68 10.61
CA VAL A 84 -34.54 12.30 11.88
C VAL A 84 -33.29 12.58 12.70
N ARG A 85 -33.33 13.60 13.56
CA ARG A 85 -32.18 13.96 14.41
C ARG A 85 -31.83 12.81 15.34
N ASN A 86 -30.53 12.60 15.54
CA ASN A 86 -30.01 11.66 16.54
C ASN A 86 -30.23 12.19 17.96
N ILE A 87 -29.94 13.48 18.16
CA ILE A 87 -30.03 14.17 19.43
C ILE A 87 -30.92 15.39 19.26
N HIS A 88 -31.84 15.59 20.21
CA HIS A 88 -32.70 16.77 20.26
C HIS A 88 -31.88 18.04 20.49
N LEU A 89 -32.33 19.13 19.88
CA LEU A 89 -31.72 20.44 20.06
C LEU A 89 -31.96 20.95 21.49
N ASN A 90 -30.95 21.64 22.03
CA ASN A 90 -31.04 22.38 23.27
C ASN A 90 -30.81 23.86 22.98
N CYS A 91 -31.89 24.52 22.55
CA CYS A 91 -31.88 25.89 22.05
C CYS A 91 -31.14 26.89 22.96
N LEU A 92 -31.34 26.79 24.27
CA LEU A 92 -30.86 27.79 25.23
C LEU A 92 -29.36 27.65 25.53
N HIS A 93 -28.86 26.42 25.63
CA HIS A 93 -27.48 26.16 26.03
C HIS A 93 -26.94 24.91 25.35
N GLY A 94 -26.31 25.12 24.19
CA GLY A 94 -25.51 24.09 23.55
C GLY A 94 -26.06 23.58 22.23
N ASP A 95 -26.67 24.41 21.41
CA ASP A 95 -26.70 24.15 19.97
C ASP A 95 -25.54 24.87 19.29
N GLY A 96 -25.14 24.35 18.14
CA GLY A 96 -24.25 25.03 17.22
C GLY A 96 -24.62 24.71 15.78
N PHE A 97 -23.72 24.98 14.85
CA PHE A 97 -23.97 24.73 13.43
C PHE A 97 -22.82 23.99 12.79
N LEU A 98 -23.18 23.12 11.86
CA LEU A 98 -22.25 22.48 10.95
C LEU A 98 -22.36 23.12 9.57
N LYS A 99 -21.22 23.52 9.02
CA LYS A 99 -21.09 24.06 7.66
C LYS A 99 -21.15 22.94 6.62
N TYR A 100 -21.99 23.10 5.62
CA TYR A 100 -22.08 22.29 4.41
C TYR A 100 -21.72 23.15 3.20
N PRO A 101 -20.55 22.93 2.57
CA PRO A 101 -20.12 23.73 1.43
C PRO A 101 -20.69 23.22 0.11
N ASN A 102 -20.77 24.14 -0.86
CA ASN A 102 -21.12 23.84 -2.25
C ASN A 102 -22.46 23.08 -2.37
N MET A 103 -23.50 23.59 -1.73
CA MET A 103 -24.84 23.00 -1.75
C MET A 103 -25.79 23.79 -2.65
N LYS A 104 -26.70 23.11 -3.34
CA LYS A 104 -27.99 23.72 -3.73
C LYS A 104 -28.73 24.01 -2.43
N LEU A 105 -29.10 25.27 -2.18
CA LEU A 105 -29.87 25.61 -1.00
C LEU A 105 -31.22 24.88 -1.00
N PRO A 106 -31.71 24.46 0.17
CA PRO A 106 -32.96 23.73 0.28
C PRO A 106 -34.16 24.61 -0.06
N ASP A 107 -35.31 23.96 -0.22
CA ASP A 107 -36.61 24.60 -0.43
C ASP A 107 -36.82 25.78 0.54
N THR A 108 -37.22 26.93 0.01
CA THR A 108 -37.36 28.20 0.75
C THR A 108 -38.79 28.53 1.14
N SER A 109 -39.75 27.61 0.99
CA SER A 109 -41.17 27.80 1.35
C SER A 109 -41.37 28.15 2.84
N SER A 110 -40.55 27.58 3.73
CA SER A 110 -40.53 27.89 5.15
C SER A 110 -39.23 28.61 5.55
N SER A 111 -38.95 29.72 4.87
CA SER A 111 -37.76 30.54 5.10
C SER A 111 -38.08 32.02 5.36
N TRP A 112 -37.12 32.74 5.92
CA TRP A 112 -37.13 34.20 6.08
C TRP A 112 -35.77 34.77 5.69
N PHE A 113 -35.74 35.99 5.15
CA PHE A 113 -34.50 36.62 4.72
C PHE A 113 -34.41 38.10 5.10
N ASP A 114 -33.18 38.60 5.16
CA ASP A 114 -32.84 40.01 5.30
C ASP A 114 -31.56 40.33 4.54
N LYS A 115 -31.57 41.38 3.72
CA LYS A 115 -30.41 41.78 2.90
C LYS A 115 -29.35 42.56 3.68
N SER A 116 -29.74 43.18 4.79
CA SER A 116 -28.89 44.10 5.55
C SER A 116 -27.96 43.40 6.55
N LEU A 117 -28.32 42.17 6.95
CA LEU A 117 -27.59 41.43 7.96
C LEU A 117 -26.33 40.77 7.40
N SER A 118 -25.29 40.72 8.24
CA SER A 118 -24.10 39.90 8.01
C SER A 118 -24.35 38.44 8.37
N LEU A 119 -23.47 37.55 7.90
CA LEU A 119 -23.53 36.13 8.20
C LEU A 119 -23.42 35.82 9.71
N GLU A 120 -22.61 36.59 10.46
CA GLU A 120 -22.45 36.38 11.90
C GLU A 120 -23.69 36.87 12.67
N GLU A 121 -24.29 37.99 12.26
CA GLU A 121 -25.58 38.42 12.82
C GLU A 121 -26.68 37.40 12.50
N CYS A 122 -26.68 36.85 11.29
CA CYS A 122 -27.59 35.80 10.85
C CYS A 122 -27.50 34.56 11.75
N LYS A 123 -26.28 34.12 12.09
CA LYS A 123 -26.02 33.05 13.04
C LYS A 123 -26.55 33.36 14.44
N ILE A 124 -26.27 34.55 14.97
CA ILE A 124 -26.73 34.97 16.30
C ILE A 124 -28.26 34.98 16.37
N MET A 125 -28.93 35.47 15.34
CA MET A 125 -30.38 35.47 15.26
C MET A 125 -30.96 34.06 15.19
N CYS A 126 -30.35 33.17 14.39
CA CYS A 126 -30.78 31.78 14.31
C CYS A 126 -30.61 31.05 15.66
N LEU A 127 -29.52 31.28 16.40
CA LEU A 127 -29.35 30.72 17.75
C LEU A 127 -30.46 31.14 18.71
N LYS A 128 -30.82 32.43 18.69
CA LYS A 128 -31.88 33.00 19.54
C LYS A 128 -33.27 32.49 19.19
N ASN A 129 -33.51 32.09 17.94
CA ASN A 129 -34.78 31.54 17.49
C ASN A 129 -34.75 30.01 17.58
N CYS A 130 -35.45 29.42 18.55
CA CYS A 130 -35.46 27.97 18.77
C CYS A 130 -36.07 27.16 17.62
N SER A 131 -36.86 27.79 16.74
CA SER A 131 -37.40 27.14 15.55
C SER A 131 -36.43 27.17 14.37
N CYS A 132 -35.37 27.99 14.41
CA CYS A 132 -34.42 28.06 13.31
C CYS A 132 -33.60 26.77 13.19
N THR A 133 -33.62 26.15 12.00
CA THR A 133 -32.96 24.87 11.70
C THR A 133 -31.70 25.02 10.88
N ALA A 134 -31.58 26.08 10.08
CA ALA A 134 -30.40 26.39 9.29
C ALA A 134 -30.33 27.88 8.92
N TYR A 135 -29.13 28.33 8.54
CA TYR A 135 -28.94 29.65 7.93
C TYR A 135 -27.89 29.65 6.81
N ALA A 136 -27.94 30.66 5.94
CA ALA A 136 -26.96 30.91 4.89
C ALA A 136 -26.89 32.41 4.55
N ASN A 137 -25.90 32.80 3.75
CA ASN A 137 -25.94 34.09 3.06
C ASN A 137 -27.12 34.15 2.08
N LEU A 138 -27.60 35.35 1.77
CA LEU A 138 -28.62 35.54 0.74
C LEU A 138 -28.00 35.78 -0.64
N ASP A 139 -26.85 36.46 -0.67
CA ASP A 139 -26.07 36.76 -1.86
C ASP A 139 -24.63 36.28 -1.64
N ILE A 140 -24.01 35.67 -2.65
CA ILE A 140 -22.65 35.12 -2.58
C ILE A 140 -21.58 36.04 -3.16
N ARG A 141 -21.98 37.15 -3.80
CA ARG A 141 -21.04 38.14 -4.36
C ARG A 141 -20.21 38.80 -3.26
N ASP A 142 -19.03 39.26 -3.62
CA ASP A 142 -18.14 40.07 -2.76
C ASP A 142 -17.84 39.43 -1.38
N GLY A 143 -17.79 38.10 -1.31
CA GLY A 143 -17.53 37.35 -0.07
C GLY A 143 -18.79 36.99 0.73
N GLY A 144 -19.96 37.37 0.24
CA GLY A 144 -21.27 36.98 0.77
C GLY A 144 -21.92 38.04 1.65
N SER A 145 -23.22 38.23 1.49
CA SER A 145 -24.02 39.19 2.25
C SER A 145 -25.47 38.74 2.42
N GLY A 146 -26.17 39.40 3.34
CA GLY A 146 -27.54 39.07 3.70
C GLY A 146 -27.65 37.78 4.51
N CYS A 147 -28.88 37.49 4.92
CA CYS A 147 -29.23 36.40 5.79
C CYS A 147 -30.44 35.68 5.23
N LEU A 148 -30.40 34.35 5.26
CA LEU A 148 -31.50 33.46 4.94
C LEU A 148 -31.62 32.41 6.05
N HIS A 149 -32.80 32.24 6.63
CA HIS A 149 -33.11 31.29 7.70
C HIS A 149 -34.14 30.26 7.23
N TRP A 150 -34.03 29.04 7.74
CA TRP A 150 -35.05 28.01 7.61
C TRP A 150 -35.61 27.64 8.99
N PHE A 151 -36.90 27.27 9.03
CA PHE A 151 -37.62 26.96 10.27
C PHE A 151 -38.21 25.56 10.35
N ASP A 152 -38.15 24.79 9.27
CA ASP A 152 -38.65 23.41 9.21
C ASP A 152 -37.51 22.47 8.78
N ASN A 153 -37.87 21.22 8.49
CA ASN A 153 -37.00 20.21 7.93
C ASN A 153 -36.38 20.69 6.61
N ILE A 154 -35.14 20.27 6.39
CA ILE A 154 -34.38 20.58 5.19
C ILE A 154 -34.83 19.65 4.06
N VAL A 155 -35.25 20.19 2.92
CA VAL A 155 -35.77 19.43 1.77
C VAL A 155 -35.12 19.90 0.48
N ASP A 156 -34.99 19.01 -0.49
CA ASP A 156 -34.53 19.31 -1.85
C ASP A 156 -33.10 19.87 -1.92
N MET A 157 -32.23 19.35 -1.05
CA MET A 157 -30.83 19.73 -0.97
C MET A 157 -29.95 18.75 -1.75
N ARG A 158 -29.02 19.27 -2.57
CA ARG A 158 -28.01 18.48 -3.27
C ARG A 158 -26.63 19.10 -3.18
N LYS A 159 -25.60 18.25 -3.29
CA LYS A 159 -24.24 18.72 -3.49
C LYS A 159 -24.10 19.23 -4.92
N HIS A 160 -23.42 20.37 -5.05
CA HIS A 160 -23.20 21.05 -6.32
C HIS A 160 -21.78 21.65 -6.34
N PRO A 161 -20.75 20.82 -6.60
CA PRO A 161 -19.34 21.15 -6.36
C PRO A 161 -18.86 22.46 -6.97
N ASP A 162 -19.36 22.81 -8.16
CA ASP A 162 -18.83 23.92 -8.97
C ASP A 162 -19.64 25.23 -8.86
N GLN A 163 -20.86 25.20 -8.33
CA GLN A 163 -21.74 26.38 -8.31
C GLN A 163 -22.64 26.47 -7.05
N GLY A 164 -22.40 25.61 -6.07
CA GLY A 164 -23.18 25.59 -4.84
C GLY A 164 -22.80 26.71 -3.87
N GLN A 165 -23.55 26.79 -2.78
CA GLN A 165 -23.40 27.78 -1.73
C GLN A 165 -23.24 27.09 -0.36
N ASP A 166 -22.55 27.75 0.55
CA ASP A 166 -22.45 27.32 1.94
C ASP A 166 -23.80 27.47 2.69
N ILE A 167 -24.22 26.43 3.40
CA ILE A 167 -25.32 26.44 4.37
C ILE A 167 -24.85 25.91 5.72
N TYR A 168 -25.42 26.45 6.80
CA TYR A 168 -25.09 26.12 8.17
C TYR A 168 -26.29 25.48 8.86
N ILE A 169 -26.21 24.19 9.17
CA ILE A 169 -27.33 23.41 9.70
C ILE A 169 -27.15 23.23 11.20
N ARG A 170 -28.20 23.52 11.97
CA ARG A 170 -28.20 23.49 13.43
C ARG A 170 -28.09 22.07 13.97
N LEU A 171 -27.19 21.85 14.93
CA LEU A 171 -26.96 20.57 15.61
C LEU A 171 -26.80 20.80 17.12
N ALA A 172 -27.06 19.76 17.91
CA ALA A 172 -26.71 19.75 19.32
C ALA A 172 -25.18 19.81 19.50
N SER A 173 -24.70 20.50 20.52
CA SER A 173 -23.27 20.70 20.81
C SER A 173 -22.56 19.38 21.03
N SER A 174 -23.23 18.39 21.64
CA SER A 174 -22.67 17.05 21.83
C SER A 174 -22.30 16.36 20.52
N GLU A 175 -23.07 16.56 19.45
CA GLU A 175 -22.74 16.05 18.10
C GLU A 175 -21.48 16.74 17.55
N LEU A 176 -21.38 18.07 17.74
CA LEU A 176 -20.24 18.86 17.28
C LEU A 176 -18.95 18.49 18.03
N ASP A 177 -19.04 18.29 19.35
CA ASP A 177 -17.92 17.89 20.20
C ASP A 177 -17.44 16.48 19.87
N HIS A 178 -18.38 15.54 19.66
CA HIS A 178 -18.05 14.17 19.25
C HIS A 178 -17.30 14.17 17.91
N LYS A 179 -17.73 14.99 16.94
CA LYS A 179 -17.03 15.15 15.66
C LYS A 179 -15.63 15.72 15.81
N LYS A 180 -15.46 16.75 16.66
CA LYS A 180 -14.15 17.35 16.95
C LYS A 180 -13.21 16.32 17.60
N ASN A 181 -13.70 15.55 18.57
CA ASN A 181 -12.92 14.51 19.24
C ASN A 181 -12.53 13.37 18.29
N LYS A 182 -13.45 12.89 17.44
CA LYS A 182 -13.16 11.88 16.42
C LYS A 182 -12.08 12.34 15.44
N ARG A 183 -12.12 13.62 15.03
CA ARG A 183 -11.08 14.20 14.15
C ARG A 183 -9.71 14.25 14.85
N ASN A 184 -9.67 14.71 16.10
CA ASN A 184 -8.43 14.77 16.88
C ASN A 184 -7.83 13.38 17.11
N LEU A 185 -8.67 12.37 17.37
CA LEU A 185 -8.23 10.98 17.53
C LEU A 185 -7.64 10.40 16.24
N LYS A 186 -8.28 10.65 15.08
CA LYS A 186 -7.73 10.24 13.78
C LYS A 186 -6.37 10.90 13.51
N LEU A 187 -6.25 12.19 13.78
CA LEU A 187 -4.99 12.94 13.58
C LEU A 187 -3.87 12.39 14.49
N ALA A 188 -4.17 12.13 15.75
CA ALA A 188 -3.22 11.53 16.69
C ALA A 188 -2.76 10.13 16.24
N GLY A 189 -3.68 9.29 15.76
CA GLY A 189 -3.37 7.97 15.22
C GLY A 189 -2.45 8.03 13.99
N THR A 190 -2.73 8.95 13.05
CA THR A 190 -1.86 9.14 11.87
C THR A 190 -0.45 9.60 12.25
N LEU A 191 -0.33 10.51 13.23
CA LEU A 191 0.97 11.02 13.68
C LEU A 191 1.78 9.93 14.39
N ALA A 192 1.13 9.14 15.24
CA ALA A 192 1.77 8.01 15.93
C ALA A 192 2.29 6.95 14.94
N GLY A 193 1.52 6.63 13.89
CA GLY A 193 1.91 5.69 12.85
C GLY A 193 3.15 6.13 12.05
N VAL A 194 3.22 7.43 11.72
CA VAL A 194 4.40 8.00 11.03
C VAL A 194 5.65 7.93 11.92
N ILE A 195 5.53 8.30 13.19
CA ILE A 195 6.65 8.25 14.14
C ILE A 195 7.16 6.82 14.31
N ALA A 196 6.25 5.85 14.49
CA ALA A 196 6.62 4.43 14.62
C ALA A 196 7.34 3.90 13.37
N SER A 197 6.90 4.32 12.17
CA SER A 197 7.52 3.93 10.90
C SER A 197 8.96 4.47 10.75
N ILE A 198 9.18 5.72 11.15
CA ILE A 198 10.53 6.34 11.12
C ILE A 198 11.47 5.64 12.11
N ILE A 199 10.98 5.31 13.31
CA ILE A 199 11.76 4.57 14.30
C ILE A 199 12.11 3.18 13.78
N GLY A 200 11.15 2.46 13.17
CA GLY A 200 11.40 1.15 12.57
C GLY A 200 12.47 1.18 11.47
N LEU A 201 12.40 2.17 10.57
CA LEU A 201 13.41 2.34 9.50
C LEU A 201 14.79 2.68 10.05
N SER A 202 14.88 3.56 11.05
CA SER A 202 16.17 3.92 11.66
C SER A 202 16.82 2.73 12.37
N VAL A 203 16.06 1.90 13.09
CA VAL A 203 16.57 0.65 13.71
C VAL A 203 17.04 -0.34 12.63
N LEU A 204 16.28 -0.51 11.54
CA LEU A 204 16.66 -1.40 10.44
C LEU A 204 18.00 -0.98 9.80
N VAL A 205 18.20 0.32 9.59
CA VAL A 205 19.46 0.88 9.08
C VAL A 205 20.60 0.63 10.07
N LEU A 206 20.37 0.81 11.37
CA LEU A 206 21.39 0.55 12.39
C LEU A 206 21.80 -0.92 12.42
N VAL A 207 20.84 -1.86 12.41
CA VAL A 207 21.10 -3.31 12.42
C VAL A 207 21.85 -3.74 11.17
N THR A 208 21.42 -3.29 9.98
CA THR A 208 22.08 -3.61 8.72
C THR A 208 23.50 -3.03 8.67
N SER A 209 23.71 -1.83 9.20
CA SER A 209 25.05 -1.22 9.29
C SER A 209 25.97 -1.98 10.25
N ALA A 210 25.46 -2.45 11.40
CA ALA A 210 26.22 -3.25 12.36
C ALA A 210 26.60 -4.61 11.77
N TYR A 211 25.68 -5.25 11.04
CA TYR A 211 25.94 -6.51 10.35
C TYR A 211 27.02 -6.36 9.26
N ARG A 212 26.94 -5.29 8.45
CA ARG A 212 27.97 -4.97 7.44
C ARG A 212 29.34 -4.71 8.07
N LYS A 213 29.40 -3.98 9.19
CA LYS A 213 30.65 -3.74 9.94
C LYS A 213 31.24 -5.05 10.47
N LYS A 214 30.43 -5.94 11.07
CA LYS A 214 30.87 -7.24 11.58
C LYS A 214 31.42 -8.14 10.46
N LEU A 215 30.74 -8.20 9.31
CA LEU A 215 31.19 -8.97 8.15
C LEU A 215 32.49 -8.41 7.56
N GLY A 216 32.63 -7.08 7.49
CA GLY A 216 33.87 -6.42 7.09
C GLY A 216 35.04 -6.71 8.04
N TYR A 217 34.78 -6.77 9.35
CA TYR A 217 35.77 -7.13 10.36
C TYR A 217 36.23 -8.59 10.22
N ILE A 218 35.30 -9.52 9.97
CA ILE A 218 35.60 -10.94 9.71
C ILE A 218 36.43 -11.09 8.43
N LYS A 219 36.09 -10.38 7.34
CA LYS A 219 36.89 -10.37 6.10
C LYS A 219 38.30 -9.83 6.32
N LYS A 220 38.46 -8.78 7.14
CA LYS A 220 39.78 -8.22 7.50
C LYS A 220 40.62 -9.18 8.35
N LEU A 221 39.99 -9.91 9.27
CA LEU A 221 40.65 -10.96 10.07
C LEU A 221 41.16 -12.10 9.18
N PHE A 222 40.36 -12.53 8.19
CA PHE A 222 40.79 -13.54 7.21
C PHE A 222 41.96 -13.07 6.34
N HIS A 223 41.92 -11.83 5.83
CA HIS A 223 43.02 -11.27 5.05
C HIS A 223 44.29 -11.02 5.86
N ARG A 224 44.17 -10.63 7.13
CA ARG A 224 45.32 -10.40 8.01
C ARG A 224 46.01 -11.72 8.36
N LYS A 225 45.26 -12.79 8.59
CA LYS A 225 45.82 -14.13 8.82
C LYS A 225 46.58 -14.64 7.58
N HIS A 226 46.07 -14.37 6.39
CA HIS A 226 46.72 -14.75 5.11
C HIS A 226 48.00 -13.94 4.79
N LYS A 227 48.24 -12.80 5.46
CA LYS A 227 49.44 -11.97 5.23
C LYS A 227 50.58 -12.26 6.22
N THR A 228 50.32 -12.99 7.30
CA THR A 228 51.30 -13.24 8.37
C THR A 228 52.00 -14.61 8.25
N GLU A 229 51.51 -15.53 7.43
CA GLU A 229 52.12 -16.85 7.16
C GLU A 229 52.55 -16.97 5.70
N LYS A 230 53.44 -16.07 5.26
CA LYS A 230 54.28 -16.29 4.08
C LYS A 230 55.72 -16.46 4.56
N GLU A 231 55.98 -17.57 5.21
CA GLU A 231 57.30 -18.18 5.28
C GLU A 231 57.11 -19.61 5.83
N ASP A 232 57.36 -20.56 4.93
CA ASP A 232 57.44 -22.01 5.10
C ASP A 232 56.15 -22.85 5.15
N GLY A 233 56.08 -23.87 4.29
CA GLY A 233 55.20 -25.04 4.41
C GLY A 233 53.74 -24.96 3.93
N ASP A 234 53.52 -25.28 2.64
CA ASP A 234 52.33 -25.94 2.06
C ASP A 234 50.93 -25.62 2.66
N LEU A 235 50.38 -24.46 2.30
CA LEU A 235 48.99 -24.08 2.63
C LEU A 235 48.08 -24.27 1.41
N ALA A 236 47.09 -25.15 1.58
CA ALA A 236 45.89 -25.39 0.78
C ALA A 236 45.53 -24.32 -0.26
N THR A 237 45.54 -24.68 -1.55
CA THR A 237 45.09 -23.80 -2.63
C THR A 237 43.57 -23.61 -2.56
N ILE A 238 43.09 -22.36 -2.58
CA ILE A 238 41.66 -22.06 -2.68
C ILE A 238 41.31 -21.88 -4.16
N PHE A 239 40.44 -22.74 -4.68
CA PHE A 239 39.95 -22.67 -6.06
C PHE A 239 38.68 -21.83 -6.15
N ASP A 240 38.58 -21.01 -7.20
CA ASP A 240 37.31 -20.35 -7.55
C ASP A 240 36.27 -21.40 -7.95
N PHE A 241 35.03 -21.22 -7.46
CA PHE A 241 33.95 -22.17 -7.72
C PHE A 241 33.65 -22.31 -9.22
N SER A 242 33.78 -21.22 -9.99
CA SER A 242 33.63 -21.24 -11.45
C SER A 242 34.66 -22.15 -12.13
N THR A 243 35.91 -22.15 -11.65
CA THR A 243 36.97 -23.03 -12.15
C THR A 243 36.60 -24.50 -11.96
N ILE A 244 36.10 -24.85 -10.78
CA ILE A 244 35.70 -26.23 -10.47
C ILE A 244 34.42 -26.65 -11.20
N THR A 245 33.47 -25.71 -11.33
CA THR A 245 32.24 -25.93 -12.09
C THR A 245 32.58 -26.23 -13.55
N ASN A 246 33.50 -25.47 -14.16
CA ASN A 246 33.95 -25.72 -15.54
C ASN A 246 34.70 -27.05 -15.65
N ALA A 247 35.64 -27.32 -14.73
CA ALA A 247 36.43 -28.54 -14.72
C ALA A 247 35.59 -29.83 -14.61
N THR A 248 34.45 -29.76 -13.92
CA THR A 248 33.53 -30.89 -13.72
C THR A 248 32.39 -30.93 -14.74
N ASN A 249 32.38 -30.03 -15.73
CA ASN A 249 31.27 -29.81 -16.67
C ASN A 249 29.93 -29.62 -15.94
N ASN A 250 29.91 -28.63 -15.05
CA ASN A 250 28.80 -28.27 -14.18
C ASN A 250 28.29 -29.46 -13.33
N PHE A 251 29.22 -30.22 -12.74
CA PHE A 251 28.91 -31.40 -11.91
C PHE A 251 28.03 -32.43 -12.63
N SER A 252 28.31 -32.69 -13.91
CA SER A 252 27.55 -33.64 -14.73
C SER A 252 27.58 -35.07 -14.15
N ASP A 253 26.45 -35.77 -14.20
CA ASP A 253 26.36 -37.18 -13.78
C ASP A 253 27.31 -38.10 -14.56
N ARG A 254 27.71 -37.72 -15.79
CA ARG A 254 28.72 -38.46 -16.57
C ARG A 254 30.10 -38.47 -15.92
N ASN A 255 30.38 -37.48 -15.08
CA ASN A 255 31.62 -37.34 -14.35
C ASN A 255 31.51 -37.86 -12.91
N LYS A 256 30.37 -38.41 -12.50
CA LYS A 256 30.16 -38.89 -11.14
C LYS A 256 30.98 -40.15 -10.87
N LEU A 257 31.82 -40.09 -9.84
CA LEU A 257 32.66 -41.19 -9.38
C LEU A 257 31.97 -41.98 -8.26
N GLY A 258 31.22 -41.31 -7.38
CA GLY A 258 30.52 -41.96 -6.28
C GLY A 258 29.66 -40.98 -5.49
N GLU A 259 28.72 -41.50 -4.71
CA GLU A 259 27.87 -40.73 -3.80
C GLU A 259 27.64 -41.52 -2.52
N GLY A 260 27.62 -40.83 -1.39
CA GLY A 260 27.28 -41.38 -0.08
C GLY A 260 26.84 -40.29 0.89
N GLY A 261 26.72 -40.62 2.18
CA GLY A 261 26.26 -39.67 3.22
C GLY A 261 27.10 -38.40 3.37
N PHE A 262 28.35 -38.43 2.89
CA PHE A 262 29.31 -37.32 2.95
C PHE A 262 29.30 -36.44 1.70
N GLY A 263 28.41 -36.72 0.73
CA GLY A 263 28.28 -35.97 -0.51
C GLY A 263 28.61 -36.77 -1.77
N THR A 264 28.71 -36.06 -2.89
CA THR A 264 28.97 -36.65 -4.21
C THR A 264 30.38 -36.30 -4.69
N VAL A 265 31.08 -37.28 -5.27
CA VAL A 265 32.42 -37.11 -5.84
C VAL A 265 32.33 -37.12 -7.37
N TYR A 266 32.95 -36.13 -8.01
CA TYR A 266 33.02 -35.98 -9.46
C TYR A 266 34.46 -36.00 -9.96
N LYS A 267 34.70 -36.54 -11.15
CA LYS A 267 35.95 -36.35 -11.90
C LYS A 267 35.93 -34.96 -12.54
N GLY A 268 37.04 -34.26 -12.47
CA GLY A 268 37.25 -33.01 -13.19
C GLY A 268 38.60 -32.98 -13.89
N ILE A 269 38.71 -32.10 -14.89
CA ILE A 269 39.98 -31.81 -15.57
C ILE A 269 40.21 -30.30 -15.48
N LEU A 270 41.28 -29.89 -14.81
CA LEU A 270 41.68 -28.48 -14.73
C LEU A 270 42.20 -27.98 -16.08
N VAL A 271 42.32 -26.66 -16.24
CA VAL A 271 42.72 -26.02 -17.50
C VAL A 271 44.14 -26.42 -17.94
N ASP A 272 45.00 -26.75 -16.98
CA ASP A 272 46.35 -27.26 -17.19
C ASP A 272 46.40 -28.76 -17.54
N GLY A 273 45.24 -29.42 -17.64
CA GLY A 273 45.11 -30.84 -17.95
C GLY A 273 45.21 -31.76 -16.73
N GLN A 274 45.36 -31.22 -15.51
CA GLN A 274 45.42 -32.02 -14.30
C GLN A 274 44.05 -32.67 -14.00
N GLU A 275 44.02 -33.99 -13.87
CA GLU A 275 42.84 -34.72 -13.43
C GLU A 275 42.66 -34.60 -11.91
N ILE A 276 41.45 -34.26 -11.48
CA ILE A 276 41.09 -34.05 -10.08
C ILE A 276 39.83 -34.83 -9.69
N ALA A 277 39.70 -35.14 -8.40
CA ALA A 277 38.47 -35.62 -7.80
C ALA A 277 37.86 -34.52 -6.92
N VAL A 278 36.61 -34.13 -7.21
CA VAL A 278 35.91 -33.04 -6.53
C VAL A 278 34.80 -33.63 -5.67
N LYS A 279 34.96 -33.59 -4.35
CA LYS A 279 33.94 -33.99 -3.38
C LYS A 279 33.08 -32.77 -3.03
N ARG A 280 31.83 -32.79 -3.47
CA ARG A 280 30.81 -31.78 -3.16
C ARG A 280 30.03 -32.22 -1.93
N LEU A 281 30.21 -31.51 -0.83
CA LEU A 281 29.60 -31.84 0.45
C LEU A 281 28.08 -31.56 0.43
N SER A 282 27.31 -32.41 1.10
CA SER A 282 25.85 -32.27 1.16
C SER A 282 25.41 -30.99 1.89
N LYS A 283 24.32 -30.36 1.42
CA LYS A 283 23.71 -29.17 2.03
C LYS A 283 22.88 -29.46 3.28
N THR A 284 22.43 -30.71 3.47
CA THR A 284 21.38 -31.06 4.43
C THR A 284 21.88 -31.53 5.79
N SER A 285 23.21 -31.63 6.00
CA SER A 285 23.76 -32.06 7.29
C SER A 285 24.53 -30.93 7.97
N GLY A 286 24.22 -30.66 9.25
CA GLY A 286 25.09 -29.85 10.11
C GLY A 286 26.51 -30.45 10.23
N GLN A 287 26.63 -31.75 9.93
CA GLN A 287 27.85 -32.54 9.90
C GLN A 287 28.84 -32.11 8.81
N GLY A 288 28.37 -31.74 7.61
CA GLY A 288 29.25 -31.42 6.47
C GLY A 288 30.13 -30.18 6.69
N THR A 289 29.77 -29.27 7.60
CA THR A 289 30.61 -28.11 7.92
C THR A 289 31.75 -28.45 8.88
N GLU A 290 31.53 -29.37 9.81
CA GLU A 290 32.60 -29.85 10.72
C GLU A 290 33.54 -30.83 10.01
N GLU A 291 33.02 -31.67 9.11
CA GLU A 291 33.83 -32.51 8.23
C GLU A 291 34.74 -31.68 7.32
N PHE A 292 34.18 -30.64 6.69
CA PHE A 292 34.97 -29.72 5.90
C PHE A 292 36.12 -29.09 6.70
N LYS A 293 35.83 -28.62 7.93
CA LYS A 293 36.86 -28.04 8.80
C LYS A 293 37.92 -29.07 9.20
N ASN A 294 37.53 -30.29 9.52
CA ASN A 294 38.46 -31.36 9.88
C ASN A 294 39.35 -31.74 8.72
N GLU A 295 38.80 -31.96 7.53
CA GLU A 295 39.56 -32.33 6.34
C GLU A 295 40.51 -31.20 5.89
N VAL A 296 40.05 -29.95 5.90
CA VAL A 296 40.91 -28.78 5.60
C VAL A 296 42.01 -28.60 6.67
N LYS A 297 41.72 -28.87 7.94
CA LYS A 297 42.70 -28.81 9.03
C LYS A 297 43.77 -29.90 8.89
N LEU A 298 43.39 -31.11 8.46
CA LEU A 298 44.30 -32.23 8.22
C LEU A 298 45.17 -32.00 6.97
N MET A 299 44.68 -31.23 5.99
CA MET A 299 45.42 -30.86 4.78
C MET A 299 46.77 -30.18 5.06
N ALA A 300 46.85 -29.38 6.14
CA ALA A 300 48.04 -28.63 6.49
C ALA A 300 49.10 -29.47 7.22
N THR A 301 48.79 -30.71 7.61
CA THR A 301 49.64 -31.50 8.52
C THR A 301 49.95 -32.92 8.05
N LEU A 302 49.20 -33.46 7.06
CA LEU A 302 49.35 -34.85 6.62
C LEU A 302 49.66 -34.92 5.12
N GLN A 303 50.94 -35.11 4.79
CA GLN A 303 51.37 -35.50 3.46
C GLN A 303 52.17 -36.79 3.55
N HIS A 304 51.63 -37.86 2.97
CA HIS A 304 52.29 -39.15 2.97
C HIS A 304 52.03 -39.85 1.63
N ARG A 305 53.03 -40.56 1.11
CA ARG A 305 52.97 -41.31 -0.17
C ARG A 305 51.83 -42.32 -0.30
N ASN A 306 51.19 -42.69 0.82
CA ASN A 306 50.10 -43.67 0.88
C ASN A 306 48.75 -43.03 1.29
N LEU A 307 48.65 -41.69 1.28
CA LEU A 307 47.40 -40.97 1.54
C LEU A 307 47.06 -40.12 0.32
N VAL A 308 45.78 -40.08 -0.07
CA VAL A 308 45.32 -39.27 -1.21
C VAL A 308 45.54 -37.79 -0.89
N LYS A 309 46.27 -37.11 -1.78
CA LYS A 309 46.59 -35.69 -1.61
C LYS A 309 45.37 -34.83 -1.85
N LEU A 310 44.98 -34.06 -0.82
CA LEU A 310 44.05 -32.95 -0.96
C LEU A 310 44.80 -31.75 -1.54
N LEU A 311 44.42 -31.33 -2.75
CA LEU A 311 45.03 -30.24 -3.50
C LEU A 311 44.51 -28.87 -3.08
N GLY A 312 43.26 -28.81 -2.62
CA GLY A 312 42.63 -27.56 -2.23
C GLY A 312 41.15 -27.66 -1.89
N CYS A 313 40.53 -26.51 -1.69
CA CYS A 313 39.10 -26.40 -1.43
C CYS A 313 38.45 -25.22 -2.17
N SER A 314 37.12 -25.23 -2.29
CA SER A 314 36.35 -24.11 -2.83
C SER A 314 35.12 -23.85 -1.96
N ILE A 315 34.83 -22.58 -1.67
CA ILE A 315 33.71 -22.16 -0.81
C ILE A 315 32.96 -21.02 -1.49
N GLN A 316 31.69 -21.24 -1.82
CA GLN A 316 30.80 -20.18 -2.31
C GLN A 316 29.41 -20.32 -1.66
N GLN A 317 29.03 -19.33 -0.83
CA GLN A 317 27.80 -19.34 -0.05
C GLN A 317 27.66 -20.65 0.77
N ASP A 318 26.73 -21.53 0.41
CA ASP A 318 26.49 -22.83 1.07
C ASP A 318 27.18 -24.01 0.37
N GLU A 319 27.86 -23.79 -0.76
CA GLU A 319 28.62 -24.81 -1.47
C GLU A 319 30.02 -24.96 -0.87
N LYS A 320 30.37 -26.19 -0.47
CA LYS A 320 31.69 -26.55 0.06
C LYS A 320 32.24 -27.72 -0.75
N LEU A 321 33.38 -27.48 -1.42
CA LEU A 321 34.04 -28.45 -2.28
C LEU A 321 35.44 -28.75 -1.77
N LEU A 322 35.83 -30.03 -1.84
CA LEU A 322 37.18 -30.52 -1.57
C LEU A 322 37.75 -31.11 -2.85
N ILE A 323 38.99 -30.74 -3.20
CA ILE A 323 39.65 -31.08 -4.46
C ILE A 323 40.85 -31.97 -4.15
N TYR A 324 40.83 -33.22 -4.60
CA TYR A 324 41.91 -34.19 -4.45
C TYR A 324 42.56 -34.50 -5.79
N GLU A 325 43.74 -35.11 -5.71
CA GLU A 325 44.29 -35.81 -6.87
C GLU A 325 43.36 -36.95 -7.32
N PHE A 326 43.27 -37.17 -8.63
CA PHE A 326 42.47 -38.26 -9.17
C PHE A 326 43.21 -39.60 -9.04
N MET A 327 42.54 -40.60 -8.46
CA MET A 327 43.07 -41.95 -8.30
C MET A 327 42.49 -42.88 -9.38
N PRO A 328 43.29 -43.35 -10.37
CA PRO A 328 42.76 -44.07 -11.53
C PRO A 328 42.24 -45.47 -11.20
N ASN A 329 42.73 -46.10 -10.13
CA ASN A 329 42.45 -47.50 -9.82
C ASN A 329 41.20 -47.74 -8.97
N LYS A 330 40.33 -46.73 -8.73
CA LYS A 330 39.14 -46.86 -7.85
C LYS A 330 39.50 -47.28 -6.42
N SER A 331 38.50 -47.44 -5.55
CA SER A 331 38.70 -47.80 -4.15
C SER A 331 39.09 -49.28 -4.00
N LEU A 332 39.85 -49.59 -2.93
CA LEU A 332 40.22 -50.97 -2.58
C LEU A 332 38.98 -51.86 -2.35
N ASP A 333 37.90 -51.28 -1.84
CA ASP A 333 36.59 -51.91 -1.66
C ASP A 333 36.08 -52.58 -2.95
N CYS A 334 36.25 -51.91 -4.10
CA CYS A 334 35.87 -52.46 -5.41
C CYS A 334 36.65 -53.73 -5.78
N PHE A 335 37.89 -53.88 -5.33
CA PHE A 335 38.72 -55.07 -5.64
C PHE A 335 38.49 -56.22 -4.65
N ILE A 336 38.18 -55.91 -3.39
CA ILE A 336 37.97 -56.92 -2.35
C ILE A 336 36.57 -57.53 -2.45
N PHE A 337 35.55 -56.71 -2.69
CA PHE A 337 34.15 -57.15 -2.64
C PHE A 337 33.48 -57.31 -4.01
N GLY A 338 34.21 -56.99 -5.10
CA GLY A 338 33.67 -57.01 -6.46
C GLY A 338 32.64 -55.90 -6.70
N LEU A 339 32.28 -55.64 -7.96
CA LEU A 339 31.29 -54.63 -8.35
C LEU A 339 29.88 -55.02 -7.89
N ASN A 340 29.56 -54.78 -6.61
CA ASN A 340 28.19 -54.55 -6.21
C ASN A 340 27.89 -53.06 -6.35
N LEU A 341 26.91 -52.76 -7.20
CA LEU A 341 26.33 -51.43 -7.39
C LEU A 341 25.90 -50.89 -6.03
N HIS A 342 26.69 -49.99 -5.47
CA HIS A 342 26.34 -48.80 -4.70
C HIS A 342 27.54 -48.44 -3.80
N THR A 343 28.11 -47.26 -4.04
CA THR A 343 29.10 -46.56 -3.20
C THR A 343 30.58 -46.86 -3.48
N ILE A 344 31.24 -46.01 -4.28
CA ILE A 344 32.70 -45.84 -4.21
C ILE A 344 32.97 -44.90 -3.03
N GLN A 345 33.46 -45.46 -1.91
CA GLN A 345 34.00 -44.68 -0.79
C GLN A 345 35.50 -44.45 -1.01
N ILE A 346 35.93 -43.19 -0.97
CA ILE A 346 37.34 -42.81 -0.89
C ILE A 346 37.64 -42.69 0.61
N TYR A 347 38.38 -43.65 1.16
CA TYR A 347 39.10 -43.49 2.42
C TYR A 347 40.58 -43.36 2.12
#